data_AF-A0A921I8R7-F1
#
_entry.id   AF-A0A921I8R7-F1
#
_cell.length_a   1.000
_cell.length_b   1.000
_cell.length_c   1.000
_cell.angle_alpha   90.00
_cell.angle_beta   90.00
_cell.angle_gamma   90.00
#
_symmetry.space_group_name_H-M   'P 1'
#
loop_
_entity.id
_entity.type
_entity.pdbx_description
1 polymer ?
#
loop_
_entity_poly.entity_id
_entity_poly.type
_entity_poly.pdbx_seq_one_letter_code
_entity_poly.pdbx_strand_id
1 'polypeptide(L)'
;MKQNIAKVFTFSLLASSISFISCVDNEKNLFDADQLKQIYEETFPVKNIDPDGDWTVSRSVTARVSVNGDQGVDYKIQIFDADPLSPGSTAKLLAEGTVNQSTTLNVVMDCATALDKVFVARIDEHKRYLVQPAAIENGTVTAHFGDKGTPTRSMSRAVATSIPVMEAPYTADFISAKKVTATVVQAGWDLGASSGWAGNYKEYPVFTESERWFKIPDGTFNGGFTTSGVSGGAQAVKVIVPQGSTWVIENSNQFSNITEIIVENGGKIEVAKNGSLVLTQASYITVMQGGSIVGDRGIQITNSSAGRTNYNAGTIDCDFFKIDGGGSGVDFVNYGTLKLNSYNASTNGTTLI
;
A
#
# COMPACT_ATOMS: atom_id res chain seq x y z
N MET A 1 -5.05 99.09 26.62
CA MET A 1 -4.80 98.81 25.18
C MET A 1 -5.88 97.81 24.77
N LYS A 2 -6.67 97.97 23.69
CA LYS A 2 -6.30 97.85 22.25
C LYS A 2 -5.54 96.54 21.99
N GLN A 3 -5.93 95.64 21.08
CA GLN A 3 -6.99 95.64 20.04
C GLN A 3 -8.22 94.74 20.44
N ASN A 4 -9.43 94.72 19.86
CA ASN A 4 -9.96 94.84 18.47
C ASN A 4 -9.54 93.67 17.54
N ILE A 5 -10.36 93.05 16.67
CA ILE A 5 -11.80 93.18 16.26
C ILE A 5 -12.21 91.83 15.55
N ALA A 6 -13.46 91.39 15.31
CA ALA A 6 -14.82 91.95 15.48
C ALA A 6 -15.68 91.09 16.47
N LYS A 7 -16.95 90.61 16.35
CA LYS A 7 -18.05 90.42 15.34
C LYS A 7 -17.76 89.33 14.27
N VAL A 8 -18.70 88.65 13.58
CA VAL A 8 -20.09 88.90 13.05
C VAL A 8 -20.82 87.53 12.93
N PHE A 9 -22.14 87.27 13.09
CA PHE A 9 -23.35 88.01 13.54
C PHE A 9 -24.50 87.03 13.93
N THR A 10 -25.26 87.31 15.00
CA THR A 10 -26.73 87.02 15.17
C THR A 10 -27.26 85.56 15.09
N PHE A 11 -28.53 85.21 15.38
CA PHE A 11 -29.75 85.97 15.78
C PHE A 11 -30.69 85.09 16.65
N SER A 12 -31.33 85.66 17.69
CA SER A 12 -32.64 85.23 18.27
C SER A 12 -32.82 83.81 18.87
N LEU A 13 -33.77 83.52 19.77
CA LEU A 13 -34.52 84.37 20.74
C LEU A 13 -35.01 83.47 21.92
N LEU A 14 -35.58 84.12 22.94
CA LEU A 14 -36.51 83.62 23.97
C LEU A 14 -37.58 82.63 23.44
N ALA A 15 -38.27 81.82 24.26
CA ALA A 15 -38.03 81.34 25.64
C ALA A 15 -39.11 80.31 26.05
N SER A 16 -38.85 79.56 27.13
CA SER A 16 -39.80 79.02 28.12
C SER A 16 -41.27 78.72 27.74
N SER A 17 -41.67 77.45 27.85
CA SER A 17 -42.70 77.01 28.82
C SER A 17 -42.76 75.48 28.93
N ILE A 18 -43.45 74.97 29.95
CA ILE A 18 -43.44 73.56 30.39
C ILE A 18 -44.75 72.87 29.98
N SER A 19 -44.69 71.59 29.59
CA SER A 19 -45.85 70.70 29.48
C SER A 19 -45.49 69.25 29.87
N PHE A 20 -46.31 68.63 30.72
CA PHE A 20 -46.28 67.19 31.02
C PHE A 20 -47.49 66.52 30.36
N ILE A 21 -47.32 65.78 29.25
CA ILE A 21 -48.43 65.03 28.61
C ILE A 21 -47.93 63.70 28.01
N SER A 22 -48.67 62.62 28.31
CA SER A 22 -48.77 61.32 27.62
C SER A 22 -47.55 60.40 27.47
N CYS A 23 -47.85 59.11 27.39
CA CYS A 23 -46.93 58.03 27.07
C CYS A 23 -46.35 58.16 25.66
N VAL A 24 -45.06 57.87 25.54
CA VAL A 24 -44.47 57.19 24.37
C VAL A 24 -43.74 55.99 24.94
N ASP A 25 -43.85 54.84 24.29
CA ASP A 25 -43.11 53.64 24.70
C ASP A 25 -41.61 53.94 24.73
N ASN A 26 -40.97 53.57 25.83
CA ASN A 26 -39.55 53.82 26.02
C ASN A 26 -38.79 52.72 25.26
N GLU A 27 -38.60 52.91 23.94
CA GLU A 27 -37.95 51.99 22.98
C GLU A 27 -36.48 51.62 23.29
N LYS A 28 -36.06 51.78 24.54
CA LYS A 28 -35.06 50.91 25.13
C LYS A 28 -35.63 49.49 25.14
N ASN A 29 -35.39 48.77 24.05
CA ASN A 29 -35.41 47.31 24.04
C ASN A 29 -34.36 46.81 25.05
N LEU A 30 -34.78 46.68 26.31
CA LEU A 30 -34.01 46.07 27.41
C LEU A 30 -33.75 44.57 27.15
N PHE A 31 -34.43 44.02 26.15
CA PHE A 31 -34.21 42.71 25.57
C PHE A 31 -33.53 42.89 24.20
N ASP A 32 -32.20 42.96 24.22
CA ASP A 32 -31.37 42.83 23.02
C ASP A 32 -31.29 41.33 22.67
N ALA A 33 -32.01 40.91 21.64
CA ALA A 33 -32.12 39.50 21.25
C ALA A 33 -30.79 38.95 20.69
N ASP A 34 -29.96 39.79 20.10
CA ASP A 34 -28.66 39.40 19.53
C ASP A 34 -27.62 39.24 20.65
N GLN A 35 -27.59 40.15 21.64
CA GLN A 35 -26.83 39.92 22.88
C GLN A 35 -27.31 38.66 23.61
N LEU A 36 -28.62 38.44 23.73
CA LEU A 36 -29.14 37.27 24.43
C LEU A 36 -28.71 35.97 23.72
N LYS A 37 -28.79 35.95 22.38
CA LYS A 37 -28.31 34.85 21.55
C LYS A 37 -26.81 34.64 21.71
N GLN A 38 -26.00 35.69 21.66
CA GLN A 38 -24.55 35.61 21.88
C GLN A 38 -24.22 35.07 23.27
N ILE A 39 -24.91 35.53 24.32
CA ILE A 39 -24.75 35.02 25.69
C ILE A 39 -25.11 33.53 25.75
N TYR A 40 -26.18 33.08 25.08
CA TYR A 40 -26.50 31.66 24.98
C TYR A 40 -25.39 30.87 24.26
N GLU A 41 -24.93 31.29 23.08
CA GLU A 41 -23.87 30.62 22.31
C GLU A 41 -22.52 30.59 23.05
N GLU A 42 -22.18 31.65 23.79
CA GLU A 42 -20.98 31.71 24.61
C GLU A 42 -21.07 30.85 25.88
N THR A 43 -22.24 30.83 26.55
CA THR A 43 -22.42 30.19 27.86
C THR A 43 -22.92 28.75 27.80
N PHE A 44 -23.51 28.29 26.68
CA PHE A 44 -23.96 26.90 26.59
C PHE A 44 -22.77 25.92 26.67
N PRO A 45 -22.82 24.90 27.56
CA PRO A 45 -21.73 23.94 27.72
C PRO A 45 -21.61 22.96 26.54
N VAL A 46 -22.60 22.93 25.63
CA VAL A 46 -22.62 22.13 24.42
C VAL A 46 -22.63 23.07 23.21
N LYS A 47 -21.52 23.13 22.47
CA LYS A 47 -21.35 24.06 21.34
C LYS A 47 -21.55 23.43 19.96
N ASN A 48 -21.84 22.13 19.93
CA ASN A 48 -22.15 21.35 18.74
C ASN A 48 -23.60 20.82 18.85
N ILE A 49 -24.57 21.72 18.97
CA ILE A 49 -26.00 21.39 18.83
C ILE A 49 -26.32 21.42 17.35
N ASP A 50 -27.12 20.47 16.87
CA ASP A 50 -27.57 20.46 15.48
C ASP A 50 -28.39 21.72 15.15
N PRO A 51 -28.08 22.48 14.07
CA PRO A 51 -28.77 23.73 13.75
C PRO A 51 -30.25 23.57 13.37
N ASP A 52 -30.63 22.42 12.81
CA ASP A 52 -31.99 22.15 12.31
C ASP A 52 -32.88 21.49 13.40
N GLY A 53 -32.30 21.12 14.55
CA GLY A 53 -32.96 20.35 15.60
C GLY A 53 -33.11 18.87 15.26
N ASP A 54 -32.40 18.41 14.23
CA ASP A 54 -32.36 17.03 13.74
C ASP A 54 -31.39 16.20 14.60
N TRP A 55 -31.92 15.56 15.63
CA TRP A 55 -31.16 14.63 16.47
C TRP A 55 -30.96 13.24 15.82
N THR A 56 -31.09 13.08 14.49
CA THR A 56 -30.86 11.80 13.81
C THR A 56 -29.36 11.49 13.69
N VAL A 57 -28.85 10.74 14.66
CA VAL A 57 -27.47 10.21 14.66
C VAL A 57 -27.25 9.08 13.64
N SER A 58 -28.32 8.56 13.03
CA SER A 58 -28.29 7.41 12.12
C SER A 58 -29.25 7.56 10.95
N ARG A 59 -28.83 7.11 9.76
CA ARG A 59 -29.61 7.07 8.52
C ARG A 59 -29.62 5.66 7.92
N SER A 60 -30.75 5.27 7.34
CA SER A 60 -30.86 4.04 6.55
C SER A 60 -30.27 4.24 5.15
N VAL A 61 -29.45 3.31 4.70
CA VAL A 61 -28.75 3.32 3.41
C VAL A 61 -29.01 2.01 2.67
N THR A 62 -29.33 2.07 1.38
CA THR A 62 -29.51 0.88 0.55
C THR A 62 -28.19 0.47 -0.09
N ALA A 63 -27.63 -0.67 0.32
CA ALA A 63 -26.47 -1.26 -0.33
C ALA A 63 -26.88 -2.22 -1.46
N ARG A 64 -26.25 -2.05 -2.62
CA ARG A 64 -26.39 -2.89 -3.81
C ARG A 64 -25.04 -3.52 -4.14
N VAL A 65 -24.94 -4.84 -4.02
CA VAL A 65 -23.68 -5.57 -4.22
C VAL A 65 -23.86 -6.73 -5.20
N SER A 66 -23.04 -6.78 -6.24
CA SER A 66 -23.01 -7.89 -7.21
C SER A 66 -21.62 -8.50 -7.33
N VAL A 67 -21.53 -9.81 -7.53
CA VAL A 67 -20.26 -10.52 -7.72
C VAL A 67 -20.29 -11.28 -9.05
N ASN A 68 -19.44 -10.89 -10.00
CA ASN A 68 -19.08 -11.72 -11.15
C ASN A 68 -17.86 -12.58 -10.79
N GLY A 69 -18.11 -13.67 -10.05
CA GLY A 69 -17.11 -14.62 -9.59
C GLY A 69 -17.14 -15.92 -10.39
N ASP A 70 -17.07 -17.04 -9.69
CA ASP A 70 -17.09 -18.40 -10.22
C ASP A 70 -18.54 -18.91 -10.39
N GLN A 71 -18.75 -19.82 -11.35
CA GLN A 71 -20.11 -20.28 -11.68
C GLN A 71 -20.64 -21.27 -10.64
N GLY A 72 -21.78 -20.94 -10.05
CA GLY A 72 -22.44 -21.77 -9.01
C GLY A 72 -21.90 -21.58 -7.60
N VAL A 73 -20.97 -20.63 -7.38
CA VAL A 73 -20.45 -20.29 -6.05
C VAL A 73 -21.27 -19.16 -5.42
N ASP A 74 -21.73 -19.39 -4.19
CA ASP A 74 -22.37 -18.41 -3.33
C ASP A 74 -21.33 -17.69 -2.46
N TYR A 75 -21.10 -16.41 -2.70
CA TYR A 75 -20.17 -15.60 -1.90
C TYR A 75 -20.89 -14.91 -0.75
N LYS A 76 -20.29 -14.96 0.45
CA LYS A 76 -20.76 -14.13 1.56
C LYS A 76 -20.28 -12.69 1.37
N ILE A 77 -21.20 -11.75 1.53
CA ILE A 77 -20.93 -10.32 1.58
C ILE A 77 -21.09 -9.83 3.03
N GLN A 78 -20.18 -8.98 3.47
CA GLN A 78 -20.26 -8.24 4.72
C GLN A 78 -19.94 -6.77 4.46
N ILE A 79 -20.62 -5.84 5.14
CA ILE A 79 -20.45 -4.39 4.96
C ILE A 79 -20.08 -3.77 6.30
N PHE A 80 -19.02 -2.98 6.33
CA PHE A 80 -18.43 -2.43 7.56
C PHE A 80 -18.34 -0.90 7.55
N ASP A 81 -18.35 -0.30 8.75
CA ASP A 81 -18.14 1.15 8.95
C ASP A 81 -16.67 1.59 8.76
N ALA A 82 -15.73 0.73 9.11
CA ALA A 82 -14.28 0.92 8.95
C ALA A 82 -13.63 -0.26 8.20
N ASP A 83 -12.33 -0.14 7.87
CA ASP A 83 -11.60 -1.18 7.15
C ASP A 83 -11.38 -2.43 8.03
N PRO A 84 -11.98 -3.60 7.72
CA PRO A 84 -11.82 -4.80 8.53
C PRO A 84 -10.42 -5.44 8.40
N LEU A 85 -9.59 -5.01 7.43
CA LEU A 85 -8.23 -5.51 7.22
C LEU A 85 -7.15 -4.64 7.86
N SER A 86 -7.52 -3.49 8.44
CA SER A 86 -6.57 -2.64 9.16
C SER A 86 -6.00 -3.33 10.42
N PRO A 87 -4.69 -3.23 10.71
CA PRO A 87 -4.11 -3.85 11.90
C PRO A 87 -4.74 -3.33 13.20
N GLY A 88 -5.39 -4.21 13.96
CA GLY A 88 -6.14 -3.83 15.17
C GLY A 88 -7.52 -3.23 14.91
N SER A 89 -8.11 -3.46 13.72
CA SER A 89 -9.43 -2.95 13.34
C SER A 89 -10.52 -3.21 14.39
N THR A 90 -11.31 -2.19 14.66
CA THR A 90 -12.54 -2.25 15.46
C THR A 90 -13.80 -2.09 14.59
N ALA A 91 -13.70 -2.44 13.30
CA ALA A 91 -14.79 -2.31 12.33
C ALA A 91 -16.04 -3.09 12.75
N LYS A 92 -17.21 -2.46 12.63
CA LYS A 92 -18.51 -3.03 12.97
C LYS A 92 -19.25 -3.44 11.71
N LEU A 93 -19.92 -4.59 11.79
CA LEU A 93 -20.79 -5.08 10.72
C LEU A 93 -22.08 -4.24 10.69
N LEU A 94 -22.35 -3.61 9.55
CA LEU A 94 -23.56 -2.84 9.27
C LEU A 94 -24.65 -3.70 8.61
N ALA A 95 -24.24 -4.61 7.71
CA ALA A 95 -25.11 -5.60 7.09
C ALA A 95 -24.31 -6.78 6.53
N GLU A 96 -24.97 -7.91 6.31
CA GLU A 96 -24.43 -9.06 5.58
C GLU A 96 -25.48 -9.75 4.72
N GLY A 97 -25.02 -10.60 3.80
CA GLY A 97 -25.87 -11.42 2.94
C GLY A 97 -25.06 -12.36 2.04
N THR A 98 -25.74 -13.01 1.11
CA THR A 98 -25.12 -13.95 0.15
C THR A 98 -25.45 -13.50 -1.28
N VAL A 99 -24.50 -13.64 -2.21
CA VAL A 99 -24.71 -13.31 -3.63
C VAL A 99 -23.87 -14.22 -4.54
N ASN A 100 -24.38 -14.48 -5.73
CA ASN A 100 -23.72 -15.26 -6.78
C ASN A 100 -23.84 -14.54 -8.14
N GLN A 101 -23.23 -15.11 -9.19
CA GLN A 101 -23.17 -14.50 -10.54
C GLN A 101 -24.52 -14.01 -11.10
N SER A 102 -25.63 -14.68 -10.79
CA SER A 102 -26.96 -14.38 -11.34
C SER A 102 -27.81 -13.46 -10.45
N THR A 103 -27.32 -13.08 -9.27
CA THR A 103 -28.07 -12.29 -8.27
C THR A 103 -27.38 -10.96 -7.95
N THR A 104 -28.04 -10.14 -7.14
CA THR A 104 -27.48 -8.89 -6.59
C THR A 104 -28.07 -8.70 -5.21
N LEU A 105 -27.22 -8.66 -4.19
CA LEU A 105 -27.63 -8.35 -2.83
C LEU A 105 -28.17 -6.92 -2.81
N ASN A 106 -29.42 -6.77 -2.39
CA ASN A 106 -30.05 -5.50 -2.10
C ASN A 106 -30.43 -5.54 -0.62
N VAL A 107 -29.70 -4.80 0.22
CA VAL A 107 -29.89 -4.80 1.68
C VAL A 107 -29.93 -3.38 2.19
N VAL A 108 -30.81 -3.10 3.15
CA VAL A 108 -30.83 -1.83 3.87
C VAL A 108 -30.00 -1.99 5.14
N MET A 109 -29.14 -1.02 5.41
CA MET A 109 -28.31 -0.95 6.61
C MET A 109 -28.49 0.41 7.27
N ASP A 110 -28.50 0.45 8.60
CA ASP A 110 -28.48 1.72 9.33
C ASP A 110 -27.03 2.07 9.70
N CYS A 111 -26.59 3.26 9.32
CA CYS A 111 -25.24 3.76 9.62
C CYS A 111 -25.30 5.18 10.21
N ALA A 112 -24.20 5.64 10.80
CA ALA A 112 -24.13 7.01 11.32
C ALA A 112 -24.36 8.04 10.19
N THR A 113 -25.02 9.16 10.50
CA THR A 113 -25.24 10.25 9.53
C THR A 113 -23.92 10.86 9.05
N ALA A 114 -22.91 10.91 9.92
CA ALA A 114 -21.55 11.35 9.61
C ALA A 114 -20.71 10.35 8.77
N LEU A 115 -21.20 9.13 8.50
CA LEU A 115 -20.47 8.15 7.69
C LEU A 115 -20.70 8.41 6.19
N ASP A 116 -19.65 8.74 5.46
CA ASP A 116 -19.66 9.03 4.01
C ASP A 116 -19.30 7.81 3.14
N LYS A 117 -18.62 6.82 3.71
CA LYS A 117 -18.08 5.65 3.02
C LYS A 117 -18.20 4.40 3.87
N VAL A 118 -18.43 3.25 3.24
CA VAL A 118 -18.37 1.92 3.87
C VAL A 118 -17.31 1.05 3.21
N PHE A 119 -17.00 -0.08 3.85
CA PHE A 119 -16.09 -1.10 3.33
C PHE A 119 -16.90 -2.37 3.06
N VAL A 120 -17.13 -2.69 1.79
CA VAL A 120 -17.83 -3.91 1.38
C VAL A 120 -16.80 -5.02 1.21
N ALA A 121 -17.00 -6.16 1.86
CA ALA A 121 -16.14 -7.32 1.79
C ALA A 121 -16.85 -8.49 1.07
N ARG A 122 -16.20 -9.08 0.08
CA ARG A 122 -16.55 -10.40 -0.46
C ARG A 122 -15.66 -11.45 0.20
N ILE A 123 -16.27 -12.48 0.77
CA ILE A 123 -15.60 -13.59 1.46
C ILE A 123 -15.80 -14.88 0.65
N ASP A 124 -14.73 -15.65 0.46
CA ASP A 124 -14.75 -16.96 -0.21
C ASP A 124 -14.80 -18.15 0.78
N GLU A 125 -14.90 -19.38 0.27
CA GLU A 125 -14.94 -20.61 1.08
C GLU A 125 -13.70 -20.79 1.98
N HIS A 126 -12.55 -20.25 1.56
CA HIS A 126 -11.31 -20.23 2.34
C HIS A 126 -11.25 -19.08 3.36
N LYS A 127 -12.35 -18.33 3.53
CA LYS A 127 -12.49 -17.18 4.44
C LYS A 127 -11.54 -16.02 4.11
N ARG A 128 -11.08 -15.91 2.87
CA ARG A 128 -10.25 -14.79 2.40
C ARG A 128 -11.16 -13.62 2.06
N TYR A 129 -10.75 -12.43 2.48
CA TYR A 129 -11.51 -11.18 2.30
C TYR A 129 -10.98 -10.42 1.08
N LEU A 130 -11.87 -10.05 0.17
CA LEU A 130 -11.63 -9.03 -0.86
C LEU A 130 -12.48 -7.80 -0.51
N VAL A 131 -11.84 -6.70 -0.11
CA VAL A 131 -12.53 -5.51 0.37
C VAL A 131 -12.49 -4.38 -0.66
N GLN A 132 -13.66 -3.81 -0.95
CA GLN A 132 -13.85 -2.62 -1.77
C GLN A 132 -14.42 -1.48 -0.91
N PRO A 133 -13.73 -0.34 -0.77
CA PRO A 133 -14.33 0.86 -0.21
C PRO A 133 -15.36 1.44 -1.19
N ALA A 134 -16.55 1.80 -0.69
CA ALA A 134 -17.65 2.33 -1.51
C ALA A 134 -18.32 3.53 -0.82
N ALA A 135 -18.55 4.61 -1.57
CA ALA A 135 -19.19 5.82 -1.07
C ALA A 135 -20.71 5.65 -0.86
N ILE A 136 -21.27 6.40 0.08
CA ILE A 136 -22.71 6.53 0.33
C ILE A 136 -23.22 7.75 -0.48
N GLU A 137 -23.65 7.50 -1.72
CA GLU A 137 -24.19 8.52 -2.62
C GLU A 137 -25.72 8.51 -2.58
N ASN A 138 -26.35 9.63 -2.21
CA ASN A 138 -27.82 9.78 -2.20
C ASN A 138 -28.56 8.65 -1.44
N GLY A 139 -28.01 8.22 -0.29
CA GLY A 139 -28.58 7.12 0.51
C GLY A 139 -28.40 5.72 -0.11
N THR A 140 -27.57 5.58 -1.14
CA THR A 140 -27.26 4.31 -1.81
C THR A 140 -25.75 4.03 -1.76
N VAL A 141 -25.39 2.76 -1.53
CA VAL A 141 -24.03 2.24 -1.73
C VAL A 141 -24.07 1.25 -2.90
N THR A 142 -23.11 1.32 -3.80
CA THR A 142 -22.98 0.37 -4.91
C THR A 142 -21.58 -0.23 -4.95
N ALA A 143 -21.47 -1.55 -4.96
CA ALA A 143 -20.20 -2.28 -5.06
C ALA A 143 -20.30 -3.44 -6.07
N HIS A 144 -19.22 -3.66 -6.81
CA HIS A 144 -19.17 -4.62 -7.91
C HIS A 144 -17.83 -5.36 -7.88
N PHE A 145 -17.85 -6.64 -7.52
CA PHE A 145 -16.67 -7.50 -7.54
C PHE A 145 -16.62 -8.29 -8.85
N GLY A 146 -15.49 -8.23 -9.55
CA GLY A 146 -15.32 -8.87 -10.87
C GLY A 146 -15.91 -8.05 -12.02
N ASP A 147 -15.56 -8.44 -13.25
CA ASP A 147 -15.79 -7.61 -14.43
C ASP A 147 -17.28 -7.47 -14.79
N LYS A 148 -17.79 -6.25 -14.74
CA LYS A 148 -19.06 -5.87 -15.39
C LYS A 148 -18.91 -4.48 -15.99
N GLY A 149 -18.78 -4.43 -17.31
CA GLY A 149 -18.13 -3.33 -18.05
C GLY A 149 -18.61 -1.92 -17.72
N THR A 150 -17.87 -1.24 -16.84
CA THR A 150 -17.89 0.23 -16.74
C THR A 150 -17.18 0.80 -17.98
N PRO A 151 -17.73 1.81 -18.69
CA PRO A 151 -17.15 2.28 -19.95
C PRO A 151 -15.91 3.15 -19.71
N THR A 152 -14.77 2.54 -19.39
CA THR A 152 -13.49 3.23 -19.20
C THR A 152 -12.35 2.47 -19.88
N ARG A 153 -12.30 2.61 -21.22
CA ARG A 153 -11.18 2.22 -22.11
C ARG A 153 -10.85 0.72 -22.20
N SER A 154 -11.65 0.00 -22.98
CA SER A 154 -11.21 -1.04 -23.94
C SER A 154 -9.93 -1.83 -23.60
N MET A 155 -10.06 -2.93 -22.86
CA MET A 155 -9.07 -4.01 -22.80
C MET A 155 -9.67 -5.29 -23.35
N SER A 156 -9.55 -5.50 -24.66
CA SER A 156 -10.15 -6.64 -25.38
C SER A 156 -9.37 -7.94 -25.17
N ARG A 157 -9.47 -8.53 -23.97
CA ARG A 157 -8.98 -9.88 -23.66
C ARG A 157 -9.75 -10.45 -22.47
N ALA A 158 -10.07 -11.74 -22.52
CA ALA A 158 -10.58 -12.45 -21.35
C ALA A 158 -9.45 -12.56 -20.32
N VAL A 159 -9.54 -11.79 -19.24
CA VAL A 159 -8.66 -11.90 -18.08
C VAL A 159 -9.21 -13.01 -17.19
N ALA A 160 -8.35 -13.95 -16.78
CA ALA A 160 -8.75 -14.94 -15.79
C ALA A 160 -8.96 -14.24 -14.44
N THR A 161 -10.15 -14.35 -13.85
CA THR A 161 -10.52 -13.73 -12.57
C THR A 161 -9.91 -14.42 -11.35
N SER A 162 -9.28 -15.58 -11.55
CA SER A 162 -8.44 -16.24 -10.56
C SER A 162 -7.09 -15.53 -10.42
N ILE A 163 -6.73 -15.11 -9.20
CA ILE A 163 -5.34 -14.77 -8.86
C ILE A 163 -4.49 -16.02 -9.15
N PRO A 164 -3.44 -15.94 -10.00
CA PRO A 164 -2.65 -17.11 -10.35
C PRO A 164 -1.90 -17.62 -9.11
N VAL A 165 -2.06 -18.92 -8.83
CA VAL A 165 -1.38 -19.57 -7.71
C VAL A 165 -0.06 -20.17 -8.21
N MET A 166 1.04 -19.80 -7.57
CA MET A 166 2.37 -20.32 -7.83
C MET A 166 2.87 -21.08 -6.59
N GLU A 167 3.19 -22.36 -6.77
CA GLU A 167 3.88 -23.15 -5.75
C GLU A 167 5.25 -22.54 -5.41
N ALA A 168 5.68 -22.68 -4.15
CA ALA A 168 6.96 -22.15 -3.71
C ALA A 168 8.11 -22.76 -4.55
N PRO A 169 9.06 -21.96 -5.10
CA PRO A 169 10.11 -22.47 -5.99
C PRO A 169 10.97 -23.60 -5.39
N TYR A 170 11.09 -23.65 -4.06
CA TYR A 170 11.79 -24.70 -3.33
C TYR A 170 11.10 -25.03 -2.00
N THR A 171 11.29 -26.26 -1.52
CA THR A 171 11.02 -26.62 -0.13
C THR A 171 12.19 -26.25 0.79
N ALA A 172 11.92 -26.08 2.09
CA ALA A 172 12.95 -25.82 3.09
C ALA A 172 13.99 -26.96 3.17
N ASP A 173 13.55 -28.22 2.98
CA ASP A 173 14.44 -29.40 2.97
C ASP A 173 15.40 -29.38 1.77
N PHE A 174 14.91 -28.99 0.59
CA PHE A 174 15.74 -28.91 -0.63
C PHE A 174 16.84 -27.86 -0.49
N ILE A 175 16.50 -26.66 0.00
CA ILE A 175 17.49 -25.60 0.24
C ILE A 175 18.43 -25.99 1.39
N SER A 176 17.93 -26.63 2.45
CA SER A 176 18.78 -27.15 3.54
C SER A 176 19.77 -28.21 3.04
N ALA A 177 19.37 -29.11 2.16
CA ALA A 177 20.26 -30.09 1.54
C ALA A 177 21.30 -29.42 0.62
N LYS A 178 20.88 -28.52 -0.28
CA LYS A 178 21.79 -27.77 -1.16
C LYS A 178 22.79 -26.91 -0.39
N LYS A 179 22.39 -26.32 0.75
CA LYS A 179 23.23 -25.52 1.67
C LYS A 179 24.39 -26.33 2.30
N VAL A 180 24.27 -27.66 2.42
CA VAL A 180 25.39 -28.51 2.86
C VAL A 180 26.50 -28.55 1.82
N THR A 181 26.15 -28.68 0.53
CA THR A 181 27.11 -28.78 -0.59
C THR A 181 27.51 -27.43 -1.20
N ALA A 182 26.76 -26.36 -0.94
CA ALA A 182 27.00 -25.04 -1.53
C ALA A 182 28.33 -24.43 -1.06
N THR A 183 29.10 -23.88 -2.01
CA THR A 183 30.40 -23.25 -1.73
C THR A 183 30.22 -21.88 -1.08
N VAL A 184 31.02 -21.56 -0.05
CA VAL A 184 30.96 -20.25 0.61
C VAL A 184 31.51 -19.15 -0.32
N VAL A 185 30.76 -18.07 -0.49
CA VAL A 185 31.17 -16.90 -1.30
C VAL A 185 32.33 -16.16 -0.64
N GLN A 186 33.33 -15.75 -1.43
CA GLN A 186 34.39 -14.83 -1.02
C GLN A 186 34.15 -13.45 -1.65
N ALA A 187 34.57 -12.39 -0.95
CA ALA A 187 34.44 -11.02 -1.45
C ALA A 187 35.29 -10.80 -2.72
N GLY A 188 34.72 -10.13 -3.72
CA GLY A 188 35.36 -9.88 -5.01
C GLY A 188 35.35 -11.07 -6.00
N TRP A 189 34.67 -12.17 -5.69
CA TRP A 189 34.49 -13.28 -6.64
C TRP A 189 33.50 -12.95 -7.77
N ASP A 190 33.78 -13.50 -8.95
CA ASP A 190 32.83 -13.61 -10.07
C ASP A 190 32.32 -15.06 -10.14
N LEU A 191 31.08 -15.27 -9.73
CA LEU A 191 30.46 -16.59 -9.62
C LEU A 191 30.21 -17.25 -11.00
N GLY A 192 30.31 -16.48 -12.09
CA GLY A 192 30.24 -16.95 -13.48
C GLY A 192 31.58 -17.41 -14.08
N ALA A 193 32.73 -17.05 -13.47
CA ALA A 193 34.06 -17.33 -14.01
C ALA A 193 34.41 -18.83 -14.09
N SER A 194 35.34 -19.23 -14.96
CA SER A 194 35.78 -20.63 -15.05
C SER A 194 36.78 -21.00 -13.96
N SER A 195 36.95 -22.30 -13.66
CA SER A 195 37.98 -22.78 -12.74
C SER A 195 39.41 -22.40 -13.17
N GLY A 196 39.63 -22.15 -14.47
CA GLY A 196 40.90 -21.65 -15.03
C GLY A 196 41.12 -20.14 -14.89
N TRP A 197 40.24 -19.41 -14.20
CA TRP A 197 40.36 -17.96 -13.98
C TRP A 197 41.49 -17.60 -12.99
N ALA A 198 41.82 -16.31 -12.93
CA ALA A 198 42.88 -15.80 -12.06
C ALA A 198 42.55 -15.96 -10.57
N GLY A 199 43.51 -16.42 -9.77
CA GLY A 199 43.37 -16.60 -8.33
C GLY A 199 43.17 -18.05 -7.91
N ASN A 200 42.28 -18.27 -6.93
CA ASN A 200 42.03 -19.56 -6.28
C ASN A 200 40.87 -20.37 -6.90
N TYR A 201 40.24 -19.91 -7.98
CA TYR A 201 39.06 -20.54 -8.60
C TYR A 201 39.25 -22.04 -8.92
N LYS A 202 40.46 -22.45 -9.31
CA LYS A 202 40.83 -23.86 -9.58
C LYS A 202 40.71 -24.80 -8.38
N GLU A 203 40.66 -24.26 -7.15
CA GLU A 203 40.63 -25.02 -5.90
C GLU A 203 39.20 -25.40 -5.48
N TYR A 204 38.17 -24.80 -6.09
CA TYR A 204 36.76 -25.02 -5.75
C TYR A 204 36.04 -25.71 -6.93
N PRO A 205 35.59 -26.98 -6.79
CA PRO A 205 34.96 -27.74 -7.87
C PRO A 205 33.78 -27.04 -8.55
N VAL A 206 33.04 -26.20 -7.82
CA VAL A 206 31.87 -25.44 -8.30
C VAL A 206 32.16 -24.60 -9.56
N PHE A 207 33.40 -24.12 -9.77
CA PHE A 207 33.76 -23.38 -10.99
C PHE A 207 33.99 -24.27 -12.23
N THR A 208 33.83 -25.58 -12.09
CA THR A 208 33.71 -26.54 -13.20
C THR A 208 32.26 -26.92 -13.52
N GLU A 209 31.32 -26.61 -12.62
CA GLU A 209 29.90 -26.95 -12.75
C GLU A 209 29.15 -25.93 -13.62
N SER A 210 28.06 -26.37 -14.25
CA SER A 210 27.18 -25.54 -15.09
C SER A 210 26.02 -24.92 -14.30
N GLU A 211 25.37 -25.68 -13.41
CA GLU A 211 24.56 -25.12 -12.32
C GLU A 211 25.45 -25.01 -11.08
N ARG A 212 25.57 -23.81 -10.52
CA ARG A 212 26.49 -23.53 -9.41
C ARG A 212 25.75 -23.10 -8.16
N TRP A 213 26.07 -23.74 -7.04
CA TRP A 213 25.46 -23.47 -5.74
C TRP A 213 26.47 -22.82 -4.80
N PHE A 214 26.15 -21.60 -4.40
CA PHE A 214 26.92 -20.81 -3.45
C PHE A 214 26.07 -20.43 -2.23
N LYS A 215 26.73 -20.08 -1.12
CA LYS A 215 26.09 -19.51 0.07
C LYS A 215 26.90 -18.35 0.65
N ILE A 216 26.21 -17.36 1.20
CA ILE A 216 26.81 -16.34 2.06
C ILE A 216 27.39 -17.04 3.31
N PRO A 217 28.58 -16.64 3.82
CA PRO A 217 29.14 -17.18 5.06
C PRO A 217 28.29 -16.85 6.28
N ASP A 218 28.40 -17.69 7.31
CA ASP A 218 27.69 -17.55 8.57
C ASP A 218 28.01 -16.20 9.26
N GLY A 219 26.99 -15.53 9.80
CA GLY A 219 27.11 -14.21 10.41
C GLY A 219 27.03 -13.06 9.38
N THR A 220 27.79 -11.98 9.61
CA THR A 220 27.66 -10.75 8.81
C THR A 220 28.71 -10.71 7.68
N PHE A 221 28.25 -10.52 6.45
CA PHE A 221 29.08 -10.45 5.25
C PHE A 221 28.84 -9.13 4.50
N ASN A 222 29.87 -8.29 4.36
CA ASN A 222 29.78 -7.00 3.67
C ASN A 222 30.43 -7.05 2.27
N GLY A 223 30.72 -8.25 1.76
CA GLY A 223 31.39 -8.44 0.48
C GLY A 223 30.46 -8.24 -0.72
N GLY A 224 30.91 -7.47 -1.71
CA GLY A 224 30.39 -7.54 -3.07
C GLY A 224 30.94 -8.77 -3.81
N PHE A 225 30.16 -9.30 -4.75
CA PHE A 225 30.52 -10.41 -5.64
C PHE A 225 29.64 -10.33 -6.89
N THR A 226 30.13 -10.76 -8.05
CA THR A 226 29.48 -10.54 -9.34
C THR A 226 29.14 -11.85 -10.06
N THR A 227 28.44 -11.74 -11.20
CA THR A 227 28.31 -12.81 -12.19
C THR A 227 28.48 -12.20 -13.57
N SER A 228 29.61 -12.42 -14.25
CA SER A 228 29.87 -11.83 -15.58
C SER A 228 29.04 -12.45 -16.71
N GLY A 229 28.59 -13.69 -16.54
CA GLY A 229 27.69 -14.38 -17.47
C GLY A 229 28.10 -15.84 -17.70
N VAL A 230 27.90 -16.32 -18.94
CA VAL A 230 28.04 -17.73 -19.31
C VAL A 230 29.42 -18.11 -19.88
N SER A 231 30.31 -17.15 -20.09
CA SER A 231 31.63 -17.35 -20.72
C SER A 231 32.56 -18.25 -19.91
N GLY A 232 32.42 -18.29 -18.58
CA GLY A 232 33.14 -19.21 -17.70
C GLY A 232 32.50 -20.59 -17.56
N GLY A 233 31.53 -20.94 -18.41
CA GLY A 233 30.85 -22.25 -18.46
C GLY A 233 29.54 -22.33 -17.65
N ALA A 234 29.33 -21.42 -16.71
CA ALA A 234 28.12 -21.34 -15.90
C ALA A 234 26.85 -21.12 -16.78
N GLN A 235 25.77 -21.81 -16.43
CA GLN A 235 24.42 -21.68 -17.04
C GLN A 235 23.36 -21.28 -16.00
N ALA A 236 23.62 -21.56 -14.71
CA ALA A 236 22.87 -21.05 -13.58
C ALA A 236 23.81 -20.80 -12.39
N VAL A 237 23.64 -19.67 -11.71
CA VAL A 237 24.34 -19.33 -10.46
C VAL A 237 23.27 -19.09 -9.40
N LYS A 238 23.30 -19.84 -8.30
CA LYS A 238 22.31 -19.76 -7.23
C LYS A 238 23.02 -19.45 -5.92
N VAL A 239 22.64 -18.35 -5.27
CA VAL A 239 23.29 -17.87 -4.05
C VAL A 239 22.30 -17.88 -2.91
N ILE A 240 22.52 -18.77 -1.95
CA ILE A 240 21.71 -18.88 -0.73
C ILE A 240 22.21 -17.85 0.30
N VAL A 241 21.32 -17.07 0.88
CA VAL A 241 21.54 -16.30 2.11
C VAL A 241 20.99 -17.15 3.26
N PRO A 242 21.84 -17.86 4.03
CA PRO A 242 21.35 -18.90 4.93
C PRO A 242 20.91 -18.35 6.30
N GLN A 243 20.22 -19.19 7.06
CA GLN A 243 19.73 -18.91 8.41
C GLN A 243 20.85 -18.40 9.31
N GLY A 244 20.65 -17.24 9.93
CA GLY A 244 21.66 -16.61 10.80
C GLY A 244 22.74 -15.83 10.06
N SER A 245 22.71 -15.78 8.73
CA SER A 245 23.58 -14.90 7.93
C SER A 245 22.88 -13.59 7.56
N THR A 246 23.64 -12.51 7.57
CA THR A 246 23.24 -11.18 7.10
C THR A 246 24.19 -10.71 6.01
N TRP A 247 23.71 -10.61 4.77
CA TRP A 247 24.46 -10.02 3.67
C TRP A 247 24.17 -8.52 3.57
N VAL A 248 25.19 -7.70 3.84
CA VAL A 248 25.11 -6.23 3.79
C VAL A 248 25.56 -5.73 2.42
N ILE A 249 24.64 -5.09 1.70
CA ILE A 249 24.87 -4.44 0.41
C ILE A 249 25.16 -2.96 0.69
N GLU A 250 26.41 -2.65 1.05
CA GLU A 250 26.87 -1.28 1.32
C GLU A 250 26.89 -0.41 0.06
N ASN A 251 27.28 -1.02 -1.06
CA ASN A 251 27.36 -0.42 -2.39
C ASN A 251 26.52 -1.26 -3.35
N SER A 252 25.93 -0.65 -4.38
CA SER A 252 25.04 -1.35 -5.33
C SER A 252 25.72 -2.56 -5.96
N ASN A 253 25.14 -3.75 -5.75
CA ASN A 253 25.64 -4.97 -6.35
C ASN A 253 24.71 -5.44 -7.48
N GLN A 254 25.29 -5.69 -8.65
CA GLN A 254 24.55 -5.96 -9.88
C GLN A 254 24.87 -7.34 -10.43
N PHE A 255 23.81 -8.11 -10.69
CA PHE A 255 23.89 -9.40 -11.38
C PHE A 255 23.24 -9.31 -12.76
N SER A 256 23.83 -10.02 -13.71
CA SER A 256 23.31 -10.15 -15.07
C SER A 256 23.28 -11.60 -15.50
N ASN A 257 22.48 -11.89 -16.52
CA ASN A 257 22.23 -13.24 -17.03
C ASN A 257 21.75 -14.20 -15.93
N ILE A 258 22.61 -15.08 -15.43
CA ILE A 258 22.21 -16.40 -14.91
C ILE A 258 21.98 -16.49 -13.38
N THR A 259 21.85 -15.36 -12.67
CA THR A 259 21.91 -15.34 -11.20
C THR A 259 20.53 -15.37 -10.54
N GLU A 260 20.39 -16.26 -9.56
CA GLU A 260 19.28 -16.29 -8.61
C GLU A 260 19.80 -16.01 -7.20
N ILE A 261 19.20 -15.04 -6.52
CA ILE A 261 19.43 -14.79 -5.09
C ILE A 261 18.30 -15.46 -4.31
N ILE A 262 18.64 -16.37 -3.39
CA ILE A 262 17.70 -17.16 -2.59
C ILE A 262 17.87 -16.76 -1.12
N VAL A 263 16.82 -16.23 -0.48
CA VAL A 263 16.86 -15.88 0.95
C VAL A 263 16.03 -16.92 1.71
N GLU A 264 16.67 -17.79 2.49
CA GLU A 264 15.97 -18.83 3.25
C GLU A 264 15.40 -18.30 4.59
N ASN A 265 14.61 -19.13 5.27
CA ASN A 265 14.06 -18.82 6.60
C ASN A 265 15.17 -18.37 7.59
N GLY A 266 15.06 -17.14 8.11
CA GLY A 266 16.04 -16.54 9.02
C GLY A 266 17.35 -16.09 8.38
N GLY A 267 17.46 -16.13 7.05
CA GLY A 267 18.50 -15.42 6.30
C GLY A 267 18.09 -13.98 6.00
N LYS A 268 19.06 -13.06 5.98
CA LYS A 268 18.81 -11.62 5.86
C LYS A 268 19.69 -10.93 4.80
N ILE A 269 19.10 -10.04 4.01
CA ILE A 269 19.81 -9.03 3.22
C ILE A 269 19.55 -7.65 3.83
N GLU A 270 20.59 -6.84 3.98
CA GLU A 270 20.52 -5.44 4.40
C GLU A 270 21.02 -4.52 3.28
N VAL A 271 20.14 -3.69 2.71
CA VAL A 271 20.47 -2.74 1.65
C VAL A 271 20.77 -1.37 2.28
N ALA A 272 22.04 -1.00 2.36
CA ALA A 272 22.45 0.25 3.00
C ALA A 272 22.05 1.49 2.18
N LYS A 273 22.14 2.67 2.79
CA LYS A 273 21.77 3.97 2.20
C LYS A 273 22.48 4.35 0.89
N ASN A 274 23.56 3.66 0.49
CA ASN A 274 24.22 3.83 -0.80
C ASN A 274 24.12 2.58 -1.71
N GLY A 275 23.54 1.49 -1.21
CA GLY A 275 23.42 0.20 -1.88
C GLY A 275 22.11 0.01 -2.65
N SER A 276 22.08 -0.99 -3.51
CA SER A 276 20.90 -1.48 -4.21
C SER A 276 21.17 -2.91 -4.65
N LEU A 277 20.17 -3.79 -4.53
CA LEU A 277 20.24 -5.11 -5.16
C LEU A 277 19.71 -4.97 -6.58
N VAL A 278 20.59 -5.11 -7.58
CA VAL A 278 20.26 -4.88 -8.99
C VAL A 278 20.30 -6.20 -9.76
N LEU A 279 19.16 -6.59 -10.31
CA LEU A 279 18.95 -7.85 -11.04
C LEU A 279 18.62 -7.52 -12.49
N THR A 280 19.41 -8.02 -13.43
CA THR A 280 19.33 -7.62 -14.84
C THR A 280 19.34 -8.82 -15.79
N GLN A 281 18.78 -8.63 -16.99
CA GLN A 281 18.63 -9.69 -17.99
C GLN A 281 17.86 -10.88 -17.41
N ALA A 282 18.41 -12.09 -17.36
CA ALA A 282 17.72 -13.29 -16.85
C ALA A 282 17.83 -13.51 -15.33
N SER A 283 18.31 -12.52 -14.56
CA SER A 283 18.55 -12.66 -13.11
C SER A 283 17.32 -12.26 -12.28
N TYR A 284 17.12 -12.93 -11.14
CA TYR A 284 15.87 -12.92 -10.38
C TYR A 284 16.08 -13.25 -8.88
N ILE A 285 15.01 -13.14 -8.09
CA ILE A 285 15.05 -13.34 -6.64
C ILE A 285 13.95 -14.28 -6.13
N THR A 286 14.30 -15.09 -5.12
CA THR A 286 13.43 -16.02 -4.41
C THR A 286 13.58 -15.79 -2.89
N VAL A 287 12.65 -15.03 -2.28
CA VAL A 287 12.59 -14.86 -0.82
C VAL A 287 11.62 -15.90 -0.26
N MET A 288 12.13 -16.85 0.51
CA MET A 288 11.33 -17.91 1.14
C MET A 288 10.59 -17.39 2.38
N GLN A 289 9.64 -18.18 2.90
CA GLN A 289 8.95 -17.85 4.14
C GLN A 289 9.94 -17.72 5.31
N GLY A 290 9.86 -16.60 6.04
CA GLY A 290 10.80 -16.24 7.11
C GLY A 290 12.14 -15.67 6.62
N GLY A 291 12.41 -15.63 5.33
CA GLY A 291 13.54 -14.87 4.76
C GLY A 291 13.25 -13.37 4.74
N SER A 292 14.29 -12.53 4.84
CA SER A 292 14.12 -11.08 4.96
C SER A 292 15.08 -10.27 4.08
N ILE A 293 14.55 -9.20 3.49
CA ILE A 293 15.33 -8.12 2.86
C ILE A 293 14.86 -6.81 3.51
N VAL A 294 15.77 -6.01 4.05
CA VAL A 294 15.46 -4.70 4.64
C VAL A 294 16.43 -3.64 4.16
N GLY A 295 16.06 -2.36 4.17
CA GLY A 295 17.06 -1.30 3.99
C GLY A 295 16.56 0.11 3.70
N ASP A 296 17.49 1.07 3.87
CA ASP A 296 17.34 2.50 3.52
C ASP A 296 17.22 2.75 2.01
N ARG A 297 17.43 1.71 1.19
CA ARG A 297 17.29 1.70 -0.27
C ARG A 297 16.55 0.44 -0.71
N GLY A 298 16.70 0.05 -1.97
CA GLY A 298 15.76 -0.86 -2.62
C GLY A 298 16.35 -1.82 -3.65
N ILE A 299 15.44 -2.64 -4.18
CA ILE A 299 15.69 -3.64 -5.22
C ILE A 299 15.34 -3.04 -6.59
N GLN A 300 16.14 -3.32 -7.61
CA GLN A 300 15.89 -2.96 -9.01
C GLN A 300 15.94 -4.21 -9.88
N ILE A 301 14.84 -4.55 -10.53
CA ILE A 301 14.74 -5.61 -11.53
C ILE A 301 14.65 -4.95 -12.91
N THR A 302 15.45 -5.39 -13.88
CA THR A 302 15.45 -4.84 -15.24
C THR A 302 15.46 -5.93 -16.31
N ASN A 303 14.92 -5.63 -17.49
CA ASN A 303 14.83 -6.56 -18.63
C ASN A 303 14.01 -7.83 -18.29
N SER A 304 12.96 -7.65 -17.49
CA SER A 304 11.95 -8.66 -17.16
C SER A 304 12.43 -9.95 -16.48
N SER A 305 13.63 -10.01 -15.89
CA SER A 305 14.23 -11.29 -15.47
C SER A 305 14.24 -12.33 -16.62
N ALA A 306 14.24 -11.87 -17.88
CA ALA A 306 14.02 -12.64 -19.11
C ALA A 306 12.75 -13.55 -19.08
N GLY A 307 11.69 -13.12 -18.39
CA GLY A 307 10.46 -13.90 -18.22
C GLY A 307 10.51 -14.92 -17.07
N ARG A 308 11.54 -14.90 -16.21
CA ARG A 308 11.54 -15.67 -14.96
C ARG A 308 10.73 -14.94 -13.89
N THR A 309 9.90 -15.69 -13.18
CA THR A 309 9.13 -15.19 -12.03
C THR A 309 10.06 -14.84 -10.88
N ASN A 310 9.79 -13.72 -10.22
CA ASN A 310 10.40 -13.33 -8.96
C ASN A 310 9.41 -13.63 -7.83
N TYR A 311 9.88 -14.11 -6.69
CA TYR A 311 9.03 -14.69 -5.65
C TYR A 311 9.34 -14.12 -4.26
N ASN A 312 8.31 -13.74 -3.52
CA ASN A 312 8.40 -13.38 -2.10
C ASN A 312 7.32 -14.08 -1.27
N ALA A 313 7.73 -14.92 -0.33
CA ALA A 313 6.91 -15.43 0.78
C ALA A 313 7.43 -14.95 2.16
N GLY A 314 8.49 -14.14 2.19
CA GLY A 314 9.14 -13.64 3.39
C GLY A 314 8.72 -12.21 3.74
N THR A 315 9.69 -11.34 4.05
CA THR A 315 9.46 -9.91 4.26
C THR A 315 10.47 -9.06 3.51
N ILE A 316 9.97 -8.13 2.70
CA ILE A 316 10.75 -7.07 2.05
C ILE A 316 10.30 -5.73 2.65
N ASP A 317 11.23 -5.01 3.27
CA ASP A 317 10.99 -3.76 4.03
C ASP A 317 12.04 -2.70 3.60
N CYS A 318 11.78 -2.05 2.48
CA CYS A 318 12.78 -1.27 1.72
C CYS A 318 12.23 0.10 1.30
N ASP A 319 13.11 1.08 1.07
CA ASP A 319 12.66 2.40 0.60
C ASP A 319 11.94 2.33 -0.76
N PHE A 320 12.51 1.60 -1.72
CA PHE A 320 11.90 1.45 -3.05
C PHE A 320 11.95 0.04 -3.61
N PHE A 321 11.05 -0.24 -4.54
CA PHE A 321 11.13 -1.38 -5.44
C PHE A 321 10.83 -0.95 -6.87
N LYS A 322 11.73 -1.30 -7.79
CA LYS A 322 11.62 -0.94 -9.21
C LYS A 322 11.62 -2.19 -10.09
N ILE A 323 10.70 -2.25 -11.05
CA ILE A 323 10.68 -3.26 -12.11
C ILE A 323 10.59 -2.58 -13.49
N ASP A 324 11.69 -2.61 -14.24
CA ASP A 324 11.72 -2.22 -15.65
C ASP A 324 11.68 -3.47 -16.55
N GLY A 325 10.58 -3.69 -17.26
CA GLY A 325 10.45 -4.80 -18.20
C GLY A 325 11.14 -4.55 -19.55
N GLY A 326 11.08 -5.57 -20.41
CA GLY A 326 11.63 -5.56 -21.76
C GLY A 326 10.92 -6.57 -22.67
N GLY A 327 9.73 -6.22 -23.17
CA GLY A 327 8.99 -6.98 -24.20
C GLY A 327 8.27 -8.25 -23.70
N SER A 328 8.91 -9.05 -22.86
CA SER A 328 8.25 -10.11 -22.07
C SER A 328 7.74 -9.55 -20.74
N GLY A 329 6.69 -10.17 -20.19
CA GLY A 329 6.17 -9.79 -18.88
C GLY A 329 7.13 -10.10 -17.73
N VAL A 330 6.88 -9.48 -16.58
CA VAL A 330 7.60 -9.76 -15.32
C VAL A 330 6.55 -10.06 -14.28
N ASP A 331 6.51 -11.29 -13.77
CA ASP A 331 5.67 -11.60 -12.63
C ASP A 331 6.53 -11.51 -11.37
N PHE A 332 6.19 -10.57 -10.48
CA PHE A 332 6.63 -10.59 -9.10
C PHE A 332 5.46 -11.08 -8.24
N VAL A 333 5.58 -12.29 -7.70
CA VAL A 333 4.53 -12.96 -6.93
C VAL A 333 4.80 -12.80 -5.44
N ASN A 334 3.88 -12.19 -4.73
CA ASN A 334 4.02 -11.78 -3.35
C ASN A 334 3.00 -12.47 -2.42
N TYR A 335 3.39 -13.64 -1.91
CA TYR A 335 2.73 -14.29 -0.75
C TYR A 335 3.21 -13.72 0.60
N GLY A 336 4.31 -12.97 0.61
CA GLY A 336 4.94 -12.41 1.81
C GLY A 336 4.49 -10.99 2.15
N THR A 337 5.21 -10.37 3.10
CA THR A 337 5.08 -8.94 3.38
C THR A 337 5.95 -8.14 2.42
N LEU A 338 5.37 -7.07 1.85
CA LEU A 338 6.06 -6.06 1.06
C LEU A 338 5.71 -4.68 1.60
N LYS A 339 6.70 -3.96 2.12
CA LYS A 339 6.59 -2.57 2.60
C LYS A 339 7.57 -1.70 1.82
N LEU A 340 7.07 -0.60 1.28
CA LEU A 340 7.79 0.28 0.36
C LEU A 340 7.36 1.73 0.57
N ASN A 341 8.30 2.68 0.51
CA ASN A 341 7.96 4.10 0.34
C ASN A 341 7.61 4.42 -1.13
N SER A 342 8.21 3.68 -2.08
CA SER A 342 7.98 3.85 -3.52
C SER A 342 7.98 2.52 -4.28
N TYR A 343 6.91 2.26 -5.05
CA TYR A 343 6.89 1.21 -6.08
C TYR A 343 6.85 1.85 -7.48
N ASN A 344 7.66 1.34 -8.41
CA ASN A 344 7.72 1.85 -9.77
C ASN A 344 7.86 0.70 -10.79
N ALA A 345 6.85 0.56 -11.65
CA ALA A 345 6.85 -0.35 -12.79
C ALA A 345 6.66 0.45 -14.08
N SER A 346 7.55 0.27 -15.06
CA SER A 346 7.68 1.18 -16.21
C SER A 346 7.18 0.62 -17.56
N THR A 347 6.66 -0.60 -17.60
CA THR A 347 6.38 -1.34 -18.85
C THR A 347 5.11 -2.18 -18.84
N ASN A 348 4.46 -2.26 -20.01
CA ASN A 348 3.38 -3.21 -20.28
C ASN A 348 3.84 -4.65 -20.03
N GLY A 349 3.04 -5.41 -19.27
CA GLY A 349 3.31 -6.82 -18.95
C GLY A 349 4.05 -7.05 -17.63
N THR A 350 4.44 -5.99 -16.91
CA THR A 350 4.90 -6.12 -15.52
C THR A 350 3.69 -6.32 -14.60
N THR A 351 3.63 -7.46 -13.91
CA THR A 351 2.61 -7.82 -12.92
C THR A 351 3.23 -7.88 -11.51
N LEU A 352 2.57 -7.22 -10.56
CA LEU A 352 2.69 -7.53 -9.14
C LEU A 352 1.43 -8.34 -8.77
N ILE A 353 1.62 -9.52 -8.21
CA ILE A 353 0.59 -10.55 -7.93
C ILE A 353 0.54 -10.81 -6.43
#